data_AF-A0A075MUA2-F1
#
_entry.id   AF-A0A075MUA2-F1
#
_cell.length_a   1.000
_cell.length_b   1.000
_cell.length_c   1.000
_cell.angle_alpha   90.00
_cell.angle_beta   90.00
_cell.angle_gamma   90.00
#
_symmetry.space_group_name_H-M   'P 1'
#
loop_
_entity.id
_entity.type
_entity.pdbx_description
1 polymer ?
#
loop_
_entity_poly.entity_id
_entity_poly.type
_entity_poly.pdbx_seq_one_letter_code
_entity_poly.pdbx_strand_id
1 'polypeptide(L)'
;MKLLDGRSKQTQYNNTTYILIALQTWRVAGIVFLWGVTQGILHPAFGIPAGVGDILVGVTAIPFALFLLKGYSWSKYALVVWNVLGIADLVMAVSLGLLTSPDFGASTMTTFPWVLIPAVAVPAALALHVITLYRLRRWAQLQ
;
A
#
# COMPACT_ATOMS: atom_id res chain seq x y z
N MET A 1 8.12 36.09 -13.73
CA MET A 1 8.58 34.81 -14.33
C MET A 1 8.89 33.72 -13.29
N LYS A 2 9.67 33.98 -12.22
CA LYS A 2 9.97 32.99 -11.14
C LYS A 2 8.75 32.37 -10.42
N LEU A 3 7.67 33.12 -10.22
CA LEU A 3 6.48 32.62 -9.50
C LEU A 3 5.70 31.55 -10.30
N LEU A 4 5.71 31.63 -11.63
CA LEU A 4 5.04 30.66 -12.50
C LEU A 4 5.81 29.33 -12.57
N ASP A 5 7.14 29.39 -12.51
CA ASP A 5 8.05 28.23 -12.44
C ASP A 5 7.92 27.45 -11.11
N GLY A 6 7.74 28.16 -9.98
CA GLY A 6 7.48 27.50 -8.70
C GLY A 6 6.14 26.75 -8.66
N ARG A 7 5.10 27.33 -9.26
CA ARG A 7 3.75 26.72 -9.32
C ARG A 7 3.73 25.45 -10.18
N SER A 8 4.41 25.45 -11.32
CA SER A 8 4.45 24.27 -12.22
C SER A 8 5.20 23.10 -11.57
N LYS A 9 6.33 23.35 -10.90
CA LYS A 9 7.09 22.34 -10.15
C LYS A 9 6.27 21.71 -9.03
N GLN A 10 5.49 22.53 -8.30
CA GLN A 10 4.62 22.04 -7.23
C GLN A 10 3.48 21.15 -7.78
N THR A 11 2.88 21.53 -8.90
CA THR A 11 1.84 20.73 -9.56
C THR A 11 2.39 19.39 -10.05
N GLN A 12 3.55 19.39 -10.73
CA GLN A 12 4.21 18.16 -11.17
C GLN A 12 4.55 17.26 -9.99
N TYR A 13 5.06 17.84 -8.90
CA TYR A 13 5.37 17.12 -7.69
C TYR A 13 4.15 16.41 -7.08
N ASN A 14 3.02 17.13 -6.99
CA ASN A 14 1.76 16.58 -6.50
C ASN A 14 1.21 15.48 -7.43
N ASN A 15 1.32 15.66 -8.75
CA ASN A 15 0.88 14.67 -9.73
C ASN A 15 1.65 13.35 -9.61
N THR A 16 2.96 13.39 -9.43
CA THR A 16 3.72 12.14 -9.22
C THR A 16 3.36 11.48 -7.89
N THR A 17 3.21 12.25 -6.80
CA THR A 17 2.79 11.69 -5.50
C THR A 17 1.39 11.08 -5.59
N TYR A 18 0.48 11.73 -6.32
CA TYR A 18 -0.85 11.21 -6.63
C TYR A 18 -0.80 9.84 -7.30
N ILE A 19 0.02 9.69 -8.35
CA ILE A 19 0.18 8.40 -9.06
C ILE A 19 0.68 7.31 -8.11
N LEU A 20 1.67 7.60 -7.27
CA LEU A 20 2.20 6.63 -6.31
C LEU A 20 1.15 6.14 -5.32
N ILE A 21 0.28 7.03 -4.85
CA ILE A 21 -0.83 6.67 -3.98
C ILE A 21 -1.86 5.84 -4.76
N ALA A 22 -2.26 6.30 -5.94
CA ALA A 22 -3.26 5.64 -6.77
C ALA A 22 -2.84 4.22 -7.21
N LEU A 23 -1.54 3.97 -7.40
CA LEU A 23 -1.01 2.64 -7.72
C LEU A 23 -1.31 1.61 -6.63
N GLN A 24 -1.50 2.02 -5.36
CA GLN A 24 -1.88 1.10 -4.28
C GLN A 24 -3.28 0.49 -4.47
N THR A 25 -4.10 0.99 -5.41
CA THR A 25 -5.42 0.43 -5.74
C THR A 25 -5.35 -1.04 -6.18
N TRP A 26 -4.22 -1.49 -6.75
CA TRP A 26 -4.03 -2.90 -7.10
C TRP A 26 -4.19 -3.87 -5.91
N ARG A 27 -4.03 -3.39 -4.66
CA ARG A 27 -4.24 -4.19 -3.45
C ARG A 27 -5.68 -4.64 -3.25
N VAL A 28 -6.65 -4.12 -4.01
CA VAL A 28 -8.00 -4.71 -4.09
C VAL A 28 -7.95 -6.19 -4.52
N ALA A 29 -6.89 -6.60 -5.23
CA ALA A 29 -6.61 -8.00 -5.51
C ALA A 29 -6.44 -8.86 -4.25
N GLY A 30 -6.30 -8.29 -3.04
CA GLY A 30 -6.31 -9.01 -1.77
C GLY A 30 -7.57 -9.87 -1.53
N ILE A 31 -8.63 -9.69 -2.32
CA ILE A 31 -9.75 -10.64 -2.41
C ILE A 31 -9.30 -12.09 -2.67
N VAL A 32 -8.14 -12.30 -3.30
CA VAL A 32 -7.56 -13.64 -3.52
C VAL A 32 -7.23 -14.36 -2.21
N PHE A 33 -6.88 -13.63 -1.14
CA PHE A 33 -6.65 -14.25 0.17
C PHE A 33 -7.96 -14.76 0.77
N LEU A 34 -9.03 -13.97 0.66
CA LEU A 34 -10.36 -14.39 1.14
C LEU A 34 -10.85 -15.61 0.37
N TRP A 35 -10.69 -15.60 -0.95
CA TRP A 35 -10.98 -16.77 -1.78
C TRP A 35 -10.11 -17.97 -1.37
N GLY A 36 -8.81 -17.80 -1.16
CA GLY A 36 -7.90 -18.86 -0.70
C GLY A 36 -8.33 -19.48 0.63
N VAL A 37 -8.89 -18.69 1.55
CA VAL A 37 -9.48 -19.21 2.80
C VAL A 37 -10.71 -20.07 2.51
N THR A 38 -11.61 -19.64 1.62
CA THR A 38 -12.79 -20.46 1.25
C THR A 38 -12.43 -21.79 0.58
N GLN A 39 -11.28 -21.86 -0.08
CA GLN A 39 -10.79 -23.08 -0.73
C GLN A 39 -9.97 -23.97 0.23
N GLY A 40 -9.77 -23.55 1.48
CA GLY A 40 -8.91 -24.26 2.44
C GLY A 40 -7.41 -24.20 2.10
N ILE A 41 -7.01 -23.33 1.16
CA ILE A 41 -5.62 -23.13 0.72
C ILE A 41 -4.84 -22.29 1.74
N LEU A 42 -5.51 -21.34 2.39
CA LEU A 42 -4.94 -20.44 3.36
C LEU A 42 -5.58 -20.59 4.74
N HIS A 43 -4.76 -20.50 5.78
CA HIS A 43 -5.25 -20.48 7.14
C HIS A 43 -6.09 -19.21 7.38
N PRO A 44 -7.32 -19.31 7.93
CA PRO A 44 -8.20 -18.16 8.13
C PRO A 44 -7.57 -17.03 8.94
N ALA A 45 -6.77 -17.37 9.96
CA ALA A 45 -6.08 -16.39 10.80
C ALA A 45 -5.05 -15.54 10.04
N PHE A 46 -4.61 -15.95 8.85
CA PHE A 46 -3.74 -15.16 7.97
C PHE A 46 -4.54 -14.55 6.81
N GLY A 47 -5.28 -15.38 6.06
CA GLY A 47 -5.88 -14.94 4.80
C GLY A 47 -6.99 -13.90 4.99
N ILE A 48 -7.77 -13.98 6.08
CA ILE A 48 -8.82 -13.00 6.37
C ILE A 48 -8.23 -11.61 6.65
N PRO A 49 -7.37 -11.43 7.67
CA PRO A 49 -6.85 -10.11 7.98
C PRO A 49 -5.99 -9.55 6.85
N ALA A 50 -5.15 -10.36 6.19
CA ALA A 50 -4.34 -9.91 5.05
C ALA A 50 -5.21 -9.42 3.88
N GLY A 51 -6.23 -10.20 3.50
CA GLY A 51 -7.12 -9.82 2.40
C GLY A 51 -7.97 -8.59 2.71
N VAL A 52 -8.52 -8.48 3.92
CA VAL A 52 -9.31 -7.32 4.33
C VAL A 52 -8.45 -6.06 4.37
N GLY A 53 -7.26 -6.13 4.96
CA GLY A 53 -6.35 -4.99 5.04
C GLY A 53 -5.91 -4.49 3.66
N ASP A 54 -5.53 -5.41 2.77
CA ASP A 54 -5.21 -5.13 1.38
C ASP A 54 -6.36 -4.41 0.64
N ILE A 55 -7.59 -4.93 0.77
CA ILE A 55 -8.78 -4.33 0.15
C ILE A 55 -9.03 -2.93 0.71
N LEU A 56 -8.94 -2.74 2.03
CA LEU A 56 -9.18 -1.44 2.65
C LEU A 56 -8.16 -0.40 2.17
N VAL A 57 -6.86 -0.75 2.14
CA VAL A 57 -5.82 0.14 1.63
C VAL A 57 -6.04 0.41 0.14
N GLY A 58 -6.32 -0.62 -0.66
CA GLY A 58 -6.54 -0.49 -2.10
C GLY A 58 -7.74 0.39 -2.46
N VAL A 59 -8.89 0.18 -1.82
CA VAL A 59 -10.09 1.00 -2.07
C VAL A 59 -9.88 2.44 -1.63
N THR A 60 -9.21 2.66 -0.49
CA THR A 60 -9.00 4.01 0.05
C THR A 60 -7.87 4.78 -0.68
N ALA A 61 -7.04 4.12 -1.48
CA ALA A 61 -5.98 4.75 -2.26
C ALA A 61 -6.50 5.91 -3.14
N ILE A 62 -7.57 5.70 -3.91
CA ILE A 62 -8.14 6.73 -4.79
C ILE A 62 -8.66 7.94 -4.01
N PRO A 63 -9.52 7.79 -2.98
CA PRO A 63 -9.93 8.92 -2.13
C PRO A 63 -8.76 9.74 -1.59
N PHE A 64 -7.74 9.09 -1.03
CA PHE A 64 -6.57 9.78 -0.47
C PHE A 64 -5.74 10.49 -1.53
N ALA A 65 -5.60 9.90 -2.72
CA ALA A 65 -4.96 10.53 -3.85
C ALA A 65 -5.73 11.80 -4.29
N LEU A 66 -7.06 11.72 -4.37
CA LEU A 66 -7.92 12.86 -4.71
C LEU A 66 -7.86 13.98 -3.66
N PHE A 67 -7.77 13.65 -2.37
CA PHE A 67 -7.62 14.66 -1.32
C PHE A 67 -6.34 15.48 -1.49
N LEU A 68 -5.24 14.83 -1.91
CA LEU A 68 -3.99 15.51 -2.21
C LEU A 68 -4.11 16.42 -3.44
N LEU A 69 -4.73 15.93 -4.53
CA LEU A 69 -4.92 16.73 -5.75
C LEU A 69 -5.78 17.97 -5.51
N LYS A 70 -6.85 17.84 -4.71
CA LYS A 70 -7.72 18.95 -4.34
C LYS A 70 -7.05 19.95 -3.39
N GLY A 71 -5.87 19.65 -2.86
CA GLY A 71 -5.07 20.57 -2.06
C GLY A 71 -5.62 20.82 -0.66
N TYR A 72 -6.39 19.88 -0.08
CA TYR A 72 -6.87 20.04 1.29
C TYR A 72 -5.69 20.16 2.26
N SER A 73 -5.76 21.11 3.20
CA SER A 73 -4.68 21.38 4.16
C SER A 73 -4.33 20.16 5.02
N TRP A 74 -5.33 19.36 5.39
CA TRP A 74 -5.18 18.15 6.22
C TRP A 74 -4.71 16.91 5.44
N SER A 75 -4.80 16.92 4.11
CA SER A 75 -4.58 15.71 3.27
C SER A 75 -3.22 15.06 3.49
N LYS A 76 -2.18 15.85 3.77
CA LYS A 76 -0.81 15.37 3.96
C LYS A 76 -0.64 14.61 5.26
N TYR A 77 -1.18 15.13 6.35
CA TYR A 77 -1.16 14.43 7.64
C TYR A 77 -1.94 13.11 7.53
N ALA A 78 -3.13 13.16 6.92
CA ALA A 78 -3.94 11.96 6.71
C ALA A 78 -3.21 10.95 5.81
N LEU A 79 -2.49 11.39 4.79
CA LEU A 79 -1.64 10.51 3.97
C LEU A 79 -0.50 9.87 4.76
N VAL A 80 0.14 10.60 5.69
CA VAL A 80 1.17 9.99 6.55
C VAL A 80 0.56 8.85 7.37
N VAL A 81 -0.58 9.11 8.02
CA VAL A 81 -1.30 8.08 8.80
C VAL A 81 -1.70 6.91 7.91
N TRP A 82 -2.28 7.17 6.74
CA TRP A 82 -2.70 6.16 5.79
C TRP A 82 -1.53 5.29 5.30
N ASN A 83 -0.37 5.87 5.02
CA ASN A 83 0.83 5.11 4.64
C ASN A 83 1.34 4.25 5.80
N VAL A 84 1.34 4.76 7.04
CA VAL A 84 1.73 3.98 8.22
C VAL A 84 0.80 2.80 8.44
N LEU A 85 -0.52 3.00 8.29
CA LEU A 85 -1.51 1.92 8.37
C LEU A 85 -1.29 0.88 7.27
N GLY A 86 -1.02 1.31 6.03
CA GLY A 86 -0.73 0.41 4.92
C GLY A 86 0.55 -0.41 5.10
N ILE A 87 1.58 0.14 5.75
CA ILE A 87 2.79 -0.59 6.14
C ILE A 87 2.51 -1.56 7.28
N ALA A 88 1.79 -1.12 8.32
CA ALA A 88 1.44 -1.95 9.45
C ALA A 88 0.64 -3.19 9.02
N ASP A 89 -0.26 -3.01 8.06
CA ASP A 89 -1.00 -4.09 7.42
C ASP A 89 -0.09 -5.13 6.74
N LEU A 90 0.89 -4.68 5.95
CA LEU A 90 1.88 -5.58 5.32
C LEU A 90 2.70 -6.35 6.37
N VAL A 91 3.17 -5.68 7.42
CA VAL A 91 3.93 -6.30 8.51
C VAL A 91 3.07 -7.34 9.24
N MET A 92 1.82 -7.02 9.50
CA MET A 92 0.85 -7.91 10.13
C MET A 92 0.59 -9.14 9.25
N ALA A 93 0.34 -8.95 7.95
CA ALA A 93 0.14 -10.04 7.00
C ALA A 93 1.37 -10.98 6.93
N VAL A 94 2.58 -10.43 6.80
CA VAL A 94 3.81 -11.24 6.80
C VAL A 94 3.96 -12.00 8.11
N SER A 95 3.76 -11.34 9.25
CA SER A 95 3.89 -11.98 10.57
C SER A 95 2.91 -13.16 10.73
N LEU A 96 1.65 -12.95 10.36
CA LEU A 96 0.63 -14.01 10.41
C LEU A 96 0.91 -15.12 9.40
N GLY A 97 1.39 -14.79 8.21
CA GLY A 97 1.77 -15.78 7.19
C GLY A 97 2.88 -16.70 7.69
N LEU A 98 3.87 -16.15 8.38
CA LEU A 98 4.95 -16.93 9.00
C LEU A 98 4.46 -17.78 10.18
N LEU A 99 3.62 -17.21 11.06
CA LEU A 99 3.12 -17.91 12.26
C LEU A 99 2.11 -19.02 11.93
N THR A 100 1.38 -18.90 10.82
CA THR A 100 0.36 -19.87 10.41
C THR A 100 0.86 -20.89 9.40
N SER A 101 2.11 -20.77 8.93
CA SER A 101 2.74 -21.74 8.04
C SER A 101 3.55 -22.75 8.87
N PRO A 102 3.13 -24.03 8.94
CA PRO A 102 3.80 -25.03 9.78
C PRO A 102 5.25 -25.31 9.34
N ASP A 103 5.52 -25.24 8.04
CA ASP A 103 6.79 -25.58 7.43
C ASP A 103 7.29 -24.44 6.53
N PHE A 104 8.30 -23.70 6.99
CA PHE A 104 8.92 -22.55 6.30
C PHE A 104 9.42 -22.87 4.87
N GLY A 105 9.52 -24.17 4.50
CA GLY A 105 9.96 -24.65 3.18
C GLY A 105 8.86 -25.23 2.27
N ALA A 106 7.64 -25.44 2.76
CA ALA A 106 6.51 -26.00 1.99
C ALA A 106 5.22 -25.15 2.10
N SER A 107 5.36 -23.89 2.52
CA SER A 107 4.21 -22.97 2.62
C SER A 107 3.57 -22.76 1.25
N THR A 108 2.23 -22.67 1.19
CA THR A 108 1.51 -22.26 -0.04
C THR A 108 2.16 -21.04 -0.70
N MET A 109 2.67 -20.10 0.10
CA MET A 109 3.36 -18.87 -0.30
C MET A 109 4.68 -19.07 -1.05
N THR A 110 5.22 -20.29 -1.16
CA THR A 110 6.41 -20.59 -1.98
C THR A 110 6.08 -21.30 -3.30
N THR A 111 4.80 -21.56 -3.56
CA THR A 111 4.32 -22.23 -4.79
C THR A 111 3.68 -21.25 -5.78
N PHE A 112 3.69 -21.56 -7.07
CA PHE A 112 3.01 -20.74 -8.07
C PHE A 112 1.48 -20.92 -7.97
N PRO A 113 0.66 -19.85 -8.07
CA PRO A 113 1.04 -18.44 -8.27
C PRO A 113 1.31 -17.64 -6.98
N TRP A 114 1.08 -18.23 -5.80
CA TRP A 114 1.16 -17.57 -4.49
C TRP A 114 2.52 -16.94 -4.18
N VAL A 115 3.62 -17.50 -4.70
CA VAL A 115 4.99 -16.96 -4.55
C VAL A 115 5.15 -15.52 -5.03
N LEU A 116 4.31 -15.08 -5.97
CA LEU A 116 4.32 -13.70 -6.45
C LEU A 116 3.93 -12.69 -5.36
N ILE A 117 3.19 -13.11 -4.33
CA ILE A 117 2.75 -12.24 -3.24
C ILE A 117 3.95 -11.78 -2.39
N PRO A 118 4.69 -12.68 -1.71
CA PRO A 118 5.83 -12.26 -0.89
C PRO A 118 7.03 -11.80 -1.74
N ALA A 119 7.21 -12.33 -2.95
CA ALA A 119 8.36 -11.98 -3.80
C ALA A 119 8.20 -10.65 -4.55
N VAL A 120 6.98 -10.25 -4.88
CA VAL A 120 6.71 -9.09 -5.74
C VAL A 120 5.69 -8.14 -5.12
N ALA A 121 4.49 -8.63 -4.79
CA ALA A 121 3.38 -7.76 -4.39
C ALA A 121 3.67 -6.99 -3.09
N VAL A 122 4.11 -7.70 -2.06
CA VAL A 122 4.41 -7.13 -0.73
C VAL A 122 5.58 -6.13 -0.80
N PRO A 123 6.76 -6.47 -1.40
CA PRO A 123 7.84 -5.51 -1.56
C PRO A 123 7.46 -4.27 -2.38
N ALA A 124 6.70 -4.44 -3.47
CA ALA A 124 6.26 -3.32 -4.30
C ALA A 124 5.30 -2.39 -3.54
N ALA A 125 4.33 -2.95 -2.81
CA ALA A 125 3.41 -2.17 -1.98
C ALA A 125 4.14 -1.39 -0.88
N LEU A 126 5.13 -2.03 -0.24
CA LEU A 126 5.98 -1.38 0.76
C LEU A 126 6.80 -0.23 0.15
N ALA A 127 7.42 -0.46 -1.02
CA ALA A 127 8.20 0.56 -1.71
C ALA A 127 7.35 1.79 -2.06
N LEU A 128 6.13 1.59 -2.57
CA LEU A 128 5.19 2.68 -2.85
C LEU A 128 4.87 3.51 -1.60
N HIS A 129 4.64 2.88 -0.44
CA HIS A 129 4.42 3.59 0.81
C HIS A 129 5.66 4.38 1.26
N VAL A 130 6.84 3.76 1.25
CA VAL A 130 8.10 4.39 1.66
C VAL A 130 8.44 5.58 0.76
N ILE A 131 8.31 5.45 -0.56
CA ILE A 131 8.55 6.54 -1.51
C ILE A 131 7.55 7.67 -1.28
N THR A 132 6.27 7.35 -1.03
CA THR A 132 5.23 8.36 -0.75
C THR A 132 5.55 9.13 0.53
N LEU A 133 5.94 8.45 1.61
CA LEU A 133 6.36 9.09 2.87
C LEU A 133 7.62 9.96 2.69
N TYR A 134 8.62 9.45 1.96
CA TYR A 134 9.83 10.20 1.65
C TYR A 134 9.52 11.50 0.91
N ARG A 135 8.61 11.43 -0.08
CA ARG A 135 8.12 12.62 -0.78
C ARG A 135 7.45 13.56 0.22
N LEU A 136 6.41 13.13 0.93
CA LEU A 136 5.68 13.97 1.89
C LEU A 136 6.61 14.69 2.88
N ARG A 137 7.68 14.04 3.35
CA ARG A 137 8.70 14.65 4.21
C ARG A 137 9.49 15.76 3.50
N ARG A 138 9.96 15.54 2.26
CA ARG A 138 10.71 16.55 1.49
C ARG A 138 9.86 17.76 1.14
N TRP A 139 8.55 17.58 0.98
CA TRP A 139 7.64 18.70 0.74
C TRP A 139 7.61 19.68 1.92
N ALA A 140 7.61 19.19 3.15
CA ALA A 140 7.65 20.03 4.35
C ALA A 140 8.93 20.89 4.46
N GLN A 141 10.02 20.49 3.78
CA GLN A 141 11.29 21.23 3.76
C GLN A 141 11.36 22.31 2.67
N LEU A 142 10.37 22.36 1.77
CA LEU A 142 10.31 23.33 0.66
C LEU A 142 9.39 24.53 0.96
N GLN A 143 8.73 24.53 2.12
CA GLN A 143 7.94 25.66 2.63
C GLN A 143 8.79 26.53 3.56
#